data_AF-B9Z673-F1
#
_entry.id   AF-B9Z673-F1
#
_cell.length_a   1.000
_cell.length_b   1.000
_cell.length_c   1.000
_cell.angle_alpha   90.00
_cell.angle_beta   90.00
_cell.angle_gamma   90.00
#
_symmetry.space_group_name_H-M   'P 1'
#
loop_
_entity.id
_entity.type
_entity.pdbx_description
1 polymer ?
#
loop_
_entity_poly.entity_id
_entity_poly.type
_entity_poly.pdbx_seq_one_letter_code
_entity_poly.pdbx_strand_id
1 'polypeptide(L)'
;MKKLVLPLAAAVVLSACGVLPTLPESGAPQPHRRPPVAAPTKVDLLLKEANRLAEEVKAGRLSRTAAADQLNAYRLRVAGPNLVDDNTFAAYRYIAVERDAGRMNPAEAQDKMEVKLREWLRAWPKLRQKPADPAFTNFLLKVYRLPPLGY
;
A
#
# COMPACT_ATOMS: atom_id res chain seq x y z
N MET A 1 15.77 35.97 -21.44
CA MET A 1 15.73 36.15 -22.92
C MET A 1 16.41 34.94 -23.52
N LYS A 2 15.89 34.10 -24.42
CA LYS A 2 15.19 34.32 -25.69
C LYS A 2 14.63 32.92 -26.07
N LYS A 3 13.30 32.77 -26.17
CA LYS A 3 12.52 32.44 -27.39
C LYS A 3 12.21 30.95 -27.61
N LEU A 4 10.95 30.62 -27.31
CA LEU A 4 10.12 29.65 -28.03
C LEU A 4 10.04 30.02 -29.51
N VAL A 5 10.13 29.03 -30.41
CA VAL A 5 9.57 29.06 -31.78
C VAL A 5 9.17 27.62 -32.19
N LEU A 6 7.85 27.39 -32.30
CA LEU A 6 7.13 26.34 -33.08
C LEU A 6 7.29 26.65 -34.60
N PRO A 7 6.67 25.99 -35.61
CA PRO A 7 6.07 24.65 -35.83
C PRO A 7 6.62 23.98 -37.13
N LEU A 8 6.18 22.76 -37.49
CA LEU A 8 5.60 22.50 -38.83
C LEU A 8 4.97 21.10 -38.93
N ALA A 9 3.78 21.06 -39.50
CA ALA A 9 3.02 19.88 -39.88
C ALA A 9 3.57 19.21 -41.15
N ALA A 10 3.36 17.91 -41.29
CA ALA A 10 3.18 17.26 -42.60
C ALA A 10 2.38 15.96 -42.43
N ALA A 11 1.22 15.93 -43.07
CA ALA A 11 0.38 14.75 -43.28
C ALA A 11 0.79 14.05 -44.59
N VAL A 12 0.89 12.71 -44.57
CA VAL A 12 0.93 11.80 -45.74
C VAL A 12 0.24 10.51 -45.25
N VAL A 13 -1.05 10.24 -45.49
CA VAL A 13 -1.77 9.80 -46.72
C VAL A 13 -1.44 8.35 -47.17
N LEU A 14 -2.42 7.47 -46.90
CA LEU A 14 -2.89 6.22 -47.55
C LEU A 14 -1.96 5.04 -47.96
N SER A 15 -2.35 3.85 -47.47
CA SER A 15 -2.51 2.60 -48.25
C SER A 15 -3.48 1.69 -47.47
N ALA A 16 -4.69 1.38 -47.99
CA ALA A 16 -5.03 0.26 -48.89
C ALA A 16 -4.50 -1.11 -48.38
N CYS A 17 -5.17 -2.25 -48.42
CA CYS A 17 -6.52 -2.70 -48.75
C CYS A 17 -6.56 -4.15 -48.21
N GLY A 18 -7.64 -4.59 -47.60
CA GLY A 18 -7.73 -5.97 -47.11
C GLY A 18 -9.14 -6.34 -46.68
N VAL A 19 -10.06 -6.39 -47.65
CA VAL A 19 -11.37 -7.02 -47.50
C VAL A 19 -11.20 -8.54 -47.65
N LEU A 20 -11.49 -9.29 -46.59
CA LEU A 20 -11.92 -10.68 -46.68
C LEU A 20 -13.35 -10.74 -46.13
N PRO A 21 -14.32 -11.29 -46.86
CA PRO A 21 -15.68 -11.44 -46.37
C PRO A 21 -15.75 -12.67 -45.47
N THR A 22 -15.94 -12.47 -44.16
CA THR A 22 -16.41 -13.53 -43.27
C THR A 22 -17.93 -13.48 -43.20
N LEU A 23 -18.52 -14.66 -43.36
CA LEU A 23 -19.95 -15.01 -43.38
C LEU A 23 -20.77 -14.34 -42.25
N PRO A 24 -22.10 -14.17 -42.44
CA PRO A 24 -22.95 -13.56 -41.42
C PRO A 24 -23.25 -14.58 -40.32
N GLU A 25 -22.48 -14.56 -39.24
CA GLU A 25 -22.90 -15.19 -37.99
C GLU A 25 -23.76 -14.18 -37.23
N SER A 26 -25.04 -14.49 -37.05
CA SER A 26 -25.93 -13.78 -36.12
C SER A 26 -25.39 -13.93 -34.70
N GLY A 27 -24.48 -13.03 -34.32
CA GLY A 27 -23.98 -12.88 -32.96
C GLY A 27 -24.49 -11.56 -32.39
N ALA A 28 -25.38 -11.63 -31.41
CA ALA A 28 -25.75 -10.48 -30.60
C ALA A 28 -24.50 -9.75 -30.07
N PRO A 29 -24.53 -8.41 -29.93
CA PRO A 29 -23.37 -7.66 -29.46
C PRO A 29 -22.96 -8.17 -28.07
N GLN A 30 -21.79 -8.82 -27.98
CA GLN A 30 -21.25 -9.20 -26.69
C GLN A 30 -20.93 -7.91 -25.92
N PRO A 31 -21.48 -7.73 -24.70
CA PRO A 31 -21.11 -6.59 -23.89
C PRO A 31 -19.62 -6.69 -23.59
N HIS A 32 -18.88 -5.61 -23.86
CA HIS A 32 -17.48 -5.49 -23.46
C HIS A 32 -17.35 -5.86 -21.98
N ARG A 33 -16.85 -7.07 -21.69
CA ARG A 33 -16.58 -7.51 -20.31
C ARG A 33 -15.49 -6.59 -19.76
N ARG A 34 -15.90 -5.61 -18.95
CA ARG A 34 -14.97 -4.86 -18.11
C ARG A 34 -14.15 -5.90 -17.32
N PRO A 35 -12.81 -5.81 -17.30
CA PRO A 35 -12.01 -6.70 -16.48
C PRO A 35 -12.49 -6.60 -15.02
N PRO A 36 -12.63 -7.72 -14.30
CA PRO A 36 -13.09 -7.70 -12.93
C PRO A 36 -12.13 -6.85 -12.09
N VAL A 37 -12.68 -5.93 -11.31
CA VAL A 37 -11.91 -5.14 -10.35
C VAL A 37 -11.30 -6.12 -9.34
N ALA A 38 -9.97 -6.18 -9.26
CA ALA A 38 -9.29 -7.05 -8.32
C ALA A 38 -9.74 -6.74 -6.88
N ALA A 39 -9.99 -7.79 -6.08
CA ALA A 39 -10.33 -7.63 -4.68
C ALA A 39 -9.18 -6.93 -3.93
N PRO A 40 -9.48 -6.04 -2.95
CA PRO A 40 -8.45 -5.33 -2.21
C PRO A 40 -7.59 -6.30 -1.38
N THR A 41 -6.28 -6.06 -1.34
CA THR A 41 -5.38 -6.87 -0.50
C THR A 41 -5.54 -6.49 0.99
N LYS A 42 -5.11 -7.35 1.91
CA LYS A 42 -5.07 -7.02 3.36
C LYS A 42 -4.25 -5.76 3.63
N VAL A 43 -3.15 -5.56 2.89
CA VAL A 43 -2.32 -4.35 2.96
C VAL A 43 -3.11 -3.11 2.54
N ASP A 44 -3.93 -3.18 1.49
CA ASP A 44 -4.75 -2.05 1.05
C ASP A 44 -5.87 -1.74 2.05
N LEU A 45 -6.46 -2.77 2.66
CA LEU A 45 -7.43 -2.62 3.74
C LEU A 45 -6.82 -1.94 4.98
N LEU A 46 -5.60 -2.32 5.37
CA LEU A 46 -4.86 -1.71 6.48
C LEU A 46 -4.48 -0.26 6.17
N LEU A 47 -4.02 0.02 4.95
CA LEU A 47 -3.67 1.37 4.53
C LEU A 47 -4.88 2.31 4.56
N LYS A 48 -6.05 1.83 4.09
CA LYS A 48 -7.29 2.59 4.13
C LYS A 48 -7.69 2.94 5.57
N GLU A 49 -7.64 1.98 6.49
CA GLU A 49 -7.99 2.22 7.88
C GLU A 49 -6.97 3.13 8.58
N ALA A 50 -5.67 2.95 8.33
CA ALA A 50 -4.63 3.81 8.87
C ALA A 50 -4.80 5.28 8.41
N ASN A 51 -5.17 5.52 7.16
CA ASN A 51 -5.45 6.86 6.65
C ASN A 51 -6.66 7.49 7.34
N ARG A 52 -7.76 6.72 7.54
CA ARG A 52 -8.93 7.19 8.28
C ARG A 52 -8.53 7.62 9.69
N LEU A 53 -7.78 6.77 10.40
CA LEU A 53 -7.30 7.05 11.76
C LEU A 53 -6.34 8.23 11.81
N ALA A 54 -5.48 8.42 10.80
CA ALA A 54 -4.58 9.56 10.73
C ALA A 54 -5.34 10.89 10.63
N GLU A 55 -6.44 10.94 9.88
CA GLU A 55 -7.30 12.14 9.82
C GLU A 55 -7.99 12.42 11.16
N GLU A 56 -8.40 11.39 11.90
CA GLU A 56 -8.95 11.54 13.26
C GLU A 56 -7.91 12.12 14.24
N VAL A 57 -6.67 11.67 14.16
CA VAL A 57 -5.55 12.21 14.96
C VAL A 57 -5.25 13.65 14.57
N LYS A 58 -5.19 13.95 13.27
CA LYS A 58 -4.95 15.30 12.76
C LYS A 58 -6.04 16.27 13.18
N ALA A 59 -7.28 15.82 13.23
CA ALA A 59 -8.41 16.59 13.73
C ALA A 59 -8.47 16.71 15.26
N GLY A 60 -7.54 16.09 16.00
CA GLY A 60 -7.49 16.11 17.46
C GLY A 60 -8.56 15.26 18.14
N ARG A 61 -9.32 14.45 17.38
CA ARG A 61 -10.38 13.57 17.92
C ARG A 61 -9.84 12.30 18.54
N LEU A 62 -8.64 11.87 18.14
CA LEU A 62 -7.92 10.74 18.72
C LEU A 62 -6.47 11.11 19.06
N SER A 63 -5.93 10.52 20.12
CA SER A 63 -4.48 10.47 20.34
C SER A 63 -3.83 9.45 19.39
N ARG A 64 -2.51 9.53 19.16
CA ARG A 64 -1.81 8.54 18.32
C ARG A 64 -1.89 7.15 18.92
N THR A 65 -1.86 7.05 20.25
CA THR A 65 -1.98 5.80 21.00
C THR A 65 -3.36 5.19 20.80
N ALA A 66 -4.43 5.97 20.92
CA ALA A 66 -5.79 5.50 20.69
C ALA A 66 -6.00 5.04 19.24
N ALA A 67 -5.45 5.79 18.28
CA ALA A 67 -5.44 5.40 16.88
C ALA A 67 -4.66 4.09 16.64
N ALA A 68 -3.49 3.91 17.27
CA ALA A 68 -2.73 2.67 17.19
C ALA A 68 -3.50 1.48 17.74
N ASP A 69 -4.21 1.65 18.86
CA ASP A 69 -5.03 0.59 19.47
C ASP A 69 -6.22 0.21 18.59
N GLN A 70 -6.89 1.18 17.96
CA GLN A 70 -7.94 0.90 16.97
C GLN A 70 -7.38 0.19 15.73
N LEU A 71 -6.22 0.62 15.23
CA LEU A 71 -5.57 -0.03 14.10
C LEU A 71 -5.20 -1.48 14.43
N ASN A 72 -4.78 -1.76 15.68
CA ASN A 72 -4.50 -3.12 16.13
C ASN A 72 -5.73 -4.02 16.07
N ALA A 73 -6.84 -3.53 16.62
CA ALA A 73 -8.10 -4.26 16.62
C ALA A 73 -8.59 -4.54 15.20
N TYR A 74 -8.41 -3.59 14.28
CA TYR A 74 -8.73 -3.79 12.86
C TYR A 74 -7.81 -4.81 12.19
N ARG A 75 -6.50 -4.69 12.39
CA ARG A 75 -5.48 -5.63 11.92
C ARG A 75 -5.82 -7.06 12.33
N LEU A 76 -6.16 -7.29 13.61
CA LEU A 76 -6.47 -8.64 14.10
C LEU A 76 -7.73 -9.21 13.44
N ARG A 77 -8.72 -8.36 13.10
CA ARG A 77 -9.91 -8.78 12.35
C ARG A 77 -9.61 -9.14 10.89
N VAL A 78 -8.69 -8.44 10.24
CA VAL A 78 -8.40 -8.59 8.79
C VAL A 78 -7.32 -9.62 8.51
N ALA A 79 -6.24 -9.62 9.30
CA ALA A 79 -5.05 -10.44 9.09
C ALA A 79 -4.90 -11.58 10.10
N GLY A 80 -5.56 -11.48 11.26
CA GLY A 80 -5.38 -12.42 12.36
C GLY A 80 -4.08 -12.20 13.15
N PRO A 81 -3.81 -13.04 14.16
CA PRO A 81 -2.55 -13.02 14.89
C PRO A 81 -1.39 -13.50 14.01
N ASN A 82 -0.25 -12.83 14.09
CA ASN A 82 0.96 -13.19 13.36
C ASN A 82 2.18 -12.65 14.13
N LEU A 83 3.15 -13.53 14.43
CA LEU A 83 4.28 -13.20 15.33
C LEU A 83 5.12 -12.01 14.85
N VAL A 84 5.36 -11.90 13.54
CA VAL A 84 6.14 -10.80 12.96
C VAL A 84 5.36 -9.51 13.05
N ASP A 85 4.08 -9.58 12.71
CA ASP A 85 3.15 -8.48 12.84
C ASP A 85 3.03 -8.02 14.31
N ASP A 86 2.85 -8.93 15.28
CA ASP A 86 2.64 -8.62 16.70
C ASP A 86 3.85 -7.87 17.26
N ASN A 87 5.05 -8.34 16.90
CA ASN A 87 6.29 -7.71 17.29
C ASN A 87 6.49 -6.32 16.63
N THR A 88 6.16 -6.18 15.34
CA THR A 88 6.22 -4.89 14.65
C THR A 88 5.20 -3.90 15.23
N PHE A 89 3.99 -4.36 15.56
CA PHE A 89 2.96 -3.53 16.16
C PHE A 89 3.34 -3.06 17.57
N ALA A 90 3.98 -3.89 18.39
CA ALA A 90 4.48 -3.47 19.69
C ALA A 90 5.43 -2.27 19.58
N ALA A 91 6.34 -2.28 18.60
CA ALA A 91 7.23 -1.15 18.32
C ALA A 91 6.48 0.09 17.82
N TYR A 92 5.52 -0.10 16.91
CA TYR A 92 4.66 0.98 16.40
C TYR A 92 3.84 1.65 17.52
N ARG A 93 3.22 0.86 18.40
CA ARG A 93 2.45 1.36 19.55
C ARG A 93 3.33 2.09 20.56
N TYR A 94 4.51 1.55 20.86
CA TYR A 94 5.49 2.23 21.72
C TYR A 94 5.82 3.62 21.16
N ILE A 95 6.10 3.72 19.86
CA ILE A 95 6.39 5.00 19.21
C ILE A 95 5.19 5.95 19.34
N ALA A 96 3.97 5.48 19.14
CA ALA A 96 2.76 6.29 19.31
C ALA A 96 2.64 6.86 20.73
N VAL A 97 2.89 6.05 21.76
CA VAL A 97 2.89 6.46 23.18
C VAL A 97 3.94 7.53 23.45
N GLU A 98 5.19 7.31 23.01
CA GLU A 98 6.27 8.27 23.23
C GLU A 98 6.02 9.61 22.53
N ARG A 99 5.42 9.57 21.34
CA ARG A 99 5.03 10.77 20.58
C ARG A 99 3.89 11.55 21.23
N ASP A 100 2.89 10.85 21.77
CA ASP A 100 1.81 11.53 22.50
C ASP A 100 2.31 12.14 23.81
N ALA A 101 3.29 11.51 24.46
CA ALA A 101 3.93 12.03 25.67
C ALA A 101 4.96 13.15 25.40
N GLY A 102 5.19 13.52 24.14
CA GLY A 102 6.20 14.53 23.77
C GLY A 102 7.65 14.11 24.00
N ARG A 103 7.91 12.82 24.27
CA ARG A 103 9.26 12.27 24.53
C ARG A 103 9.99 11.84 23.27
N MET A 104 9.29 11.80 22.13
CA MET A 104 9.86 11.41 20.84
C MET A 104 9.37 12.34 19.75
N ASN A 105 10.31 12.91 19.00
CA ASN A 105 9.99 13.79 17.89
C ASN A 105 9.65 12.99 16.61
N PRO A 106 9.13 13.64 15.56
CA PRO A 106 8.75 12.95 14.33
C PRO A 106 9.87 12.20 13.61
N ALA A 107 11.08 12.77 13.57
CA ALA A 107 12.23 12.19 12.88
C ALA A 107 12.74 10.95 13.62
N GLU A 108 12.90 11.05 14.95
CA GLU A 108 13.29 9.92 15.80
C GLU A 108 12.30 8.75 15.69
N ALA A 109 11.01 9.06 15.66
CA ALA A 109 9.96 8.05 15.47
C ALA A 109 10.07 7.35 14.11
N GLN A 110 10.36 8.12 13.04
CA GLN A 110 10.54 7.57 11.71
C GLN A 110 11.76 6.63 11.68
N ASP A 111 12.91 7.10 12.17
CA ASP A 111 14.15 6.34 12.21
C ASP A 111 14.00 5.06 13.04
N LYS A 112 13.40 5.15 14.23
CA LYS A 112 13.18 3.99 15.11
C LYS A 112 12.32 2.92 14.45
N MET A 113 11.27 3.32 13.75
CA MET A 113 10.43 2.37 13.02
C MET A 113 11.15 1.80 11.80
N GLU A 114 11.89 2.62 11.04
CA GLU A 114 12.64 2.15 9.88
C GLU A 114 13.71 1.13 10.27
N VAL A 115 14.48 1.39 11.34
CA VAL A 115 15.45 0.45 11.91
C VAL A 115 14.78 -0.89 12.20
N LYS A 116 13.62 -0.87 12.87
CA LYS A 116 12.86 -2.08 13.18
C LYS A 116 12.42 -2.84 11.94
N LEU A 117 11.96 -2.15 10.89
CA LEU A 117 11.57 -2.80 9.63
C LEU A 117 12.78 -3.41 8.91
N ARG A 118 13.93 -2.72 8.93
CA ARG A 118 15.19 -3.23 8.36
C ARG A 118 15.76 -4.42 9.12
N GLU A 119 15.53 -4.54 10.42
CA GLU A 119 15.82 -5.76 11.18
C GLU A 119 15.01 -6.94 10.63
N TRP A 120 13.71 -6.77 10.41
CA TRP A 120 12.88 -7.82 9.83
C TRP A 120 13.34 -8.20 8.42
N LEU A 121 13.68 -7.24 7.56
CA LEU A 121 14.23 -7.53 6.23
C LEU A 121 15.51 -8.38 6.28
N ARG A 122 16.38 -8.13 7.26
CA ARG A 122 17.63 -8.90 7.45
C ARG A 122 17.39 -10.28 8.05
N ALA A 123 16.41 -10.41 8.95
CA ALA A 123 16.07 -11.65 9.63
C ALA A 123 15.22 -12.59 8.76
N TRP A 124 14.33 -12.03 7.94
CA TRP A 124 13.34 -12.77 7.15
C TRP A 124 13.91 -13.91 6.29
N PRO A 125 14.98 -13.74 5.48
CA PRO A 125 15.53 -14.83 4.69
C PRO A 125 16.16 -15.95 5.55
N LYS A 126 16.45 -15.67 6.82
CA LYS A 126 17.08 -16.61 7.76
C LYS A 126 16.06 -17.35 8.63
N LEU A 127 14.77 -16.98 8.59
CA LEU A 127 13.72 -17.65 9.35
C LEU A 127 13.46 -19.05 8.79
N ARG A 128 13.62 -20.07 9.64
CA ARG A 128 13.32 -21.47 9.29
C ARG A 128 11.84 -21.72 9.07
N GLN A 129 10.98 -21.05 9.84
CA GLN A 129 9.53 -21.12 9.73
C GLN A 129 9.01 -19.70 9.60
N LYS A 130 8.53 -19.36 8.41
CA LYS A 130 7.97 -18.03 8.12
C LYS A 130 6.48 -18.03 8.47
N PRO A 131 6.01 -17.11 9.32
CA PRO A 131 4.57 -16.90 9.48
C PRO A 131 3.95 -16.54 8.13
N ALA A 132 2.79 -17.13 7.83
CA ALA A 132 2.07 -16.82 6.60
C ALA A 132 1.61 -15.36 6.61
N ASP A 133 1.89 -14.63 5.53
CA ASP A 133 1.31 -13.31 5.22
C ASP A 133 1.36 -12.30 6.40
N PRO A 134 2.56 -11.75 6.73
CA PRO A 134 2.71 -10.69 7.72
C PRO A 134 2.18 -9.35 7.15
N ALA A 135 0.87 -9.24 7.05
CA ALA A 135 0.17 -8.15 6.37
C ALA A 135 0.44 -6.78 7.02
N PHE A 136 0.49 -6.69 8.35
CA PHE A 136 0.76 -5.42 9.04
C PHE A 136 2.20 -4.95 8.82
N THR A 137 3.16 -5.86 8.87
CA THR A 137 4.56 -5.54 8.62
C THR A 137 4.78 -5.15 7.17
N ASN A 138 4.17 -5.87 6.22
CA ASN A 138 4.19 -5.50 4.79
C ASN A 138 3.49 -4.17 4.52
N PHE A 139 2.41 -3.85 5.24
CA PHE A 139 1.78 -2.52 5.22
C PHE A 139 2.76 -1.42 5.63
N LEU A 140 3.47 -1.59 6.76
CA LEU A 140 4.45 -0.60 7.20
C LEU A 140 5.65 -0.51 6.24
N LEU A 141 6.15 -1.64 5.72
CA LEU A 141 7.19 -1.63 4.69
C LEU A 141 6.76 -0.81 3.47
N LYS A 142 5.51 -0.96 3.00
CA LYS A 142 4.94 -0.15 1.90
C LYS A 142 4.92 1.34 2.24
N VAL A 143 4.48 1.72 3.45
CA VAL A 143 4.47 3.13 3.91
C VAL A 143 5.89 3.71 3.93
N TYR A 144 6.87 2.93 4.38
CA TYR A 144 8.28 3.31 4.45
C TYR A 144 9.04 3.12 3.13
N ARG A 145 8.34 2.74 2.04
CA ARG A 145 8.93 2.48 0.71
C ARG A 145 10.07 1.45 0.72
N LEU A 146 9.94 0.46 1.60
CA LEU A 146 10.83 -0.69 1.71
C LEU A 146 10.23 -1.89 0.96
N PRO A 147 11.05 -2.84 0.48
CA PRO A 147 10.54 -4.04 -0.15
C PRO A 147 9.69 -4.86 0.82
N PRO A 148 8.64 -5.58 0.35
CA PRO A 148 7.87 -6.47 1.19
C PRO A 148 8.73 -7.67 1.64
N LEU A 149 8.34 -8.31 2.75
CA LEU A 149 8.98 -9.55 3.18
C LEU A 149 8.76 -10.69 2.17
N GLY A 150 7.69 -10.62 1.39
CA GLY A 150 7.28 -11.71 0.50
C GLY A 150 6.44 -12.75 1.24
N TYR A 151 5.94 -13.73 0.49
CA TYR A 151 5.06 -14.79 0.96
C TYR A 151 5.75 -16.14 0.82
#